data_AF-A0A9W5Y8C7-F1
#
_entry.id   AF-A0A9W5Y8C7-F1
#
_cell.length_a   1.000
_cell.length_b   1.000
_cell.length_c   1.000
_cell.angle_alpha   90.00
_cell.angle_beta   90.00
_cell.angle_gamma   90.00
#
_symmetry.space_group_name_H-M   'P 1'
#
loop_
_entity.id
_entity.type
_entity.pdbx_description
1 polymer ?
#
loop_
_entity_poly.entity_id
_entity_poly.type
_entity_poly.pdbx_seq_one_letter_code
_entity_poly.pdbx_strand_id
1 'polypeptide(L)' 'MEKELNGQKYKVEHILRDGTVLDSIKGHMIEVNEKTETFYRMLANLDDEELERLERLGKEKVNK' A
#
# COMPACT_ATOMS: atom_id res chain seq x y z
N MET A 1 3.89 -14.29 4.81
CA MET A 1 4.34 -15.15 3.69
C MET A 1 4.82 -14.22 2.59
N GLU A 2 6.04 -14.38 2.05
CA GLU A 2 6.54 -13.51 0.96
C GLU A 2 6.04 -14.05 -0.40
N LYS A 3 5.60 -13.15 -1.28
CA LYS A 3 5.16 -13.46 -2.65
C LYS A 3 5.73 -12.44 -3.64
N GLU A 4 5.69 -12.78 -4.92
CA GLU A 4 6.15 -11.92 -6.00
C GLU A 4 5.02 -11.67 -7.01
N LEU A 5 4.87 -10.42 -7.44
CA LEU A 5 3.97 -10.00 -8.51
C LEU A 5 4.77 -9.04 -9.41
N ASN A 6 4.89 -9.35 -10.70
CA ASN A 6 5.59 -8.51 -11.68
C ASN A 6 7.03 -8.10 -11.26
N GLY A 7 7.78 -9.03 -10.65
CA GLY A 7 9.14 -8.80 -10.15
C GLY A 7 9.21 -8.03 -8.82
N GLN A 8 8.08 -7.65 -8.24
CA GLN A 8 8.00 -6.97 -6.95
C GLN A 8 7.66 -7.97 -5.85
N LYS A 9 8.53 -8.03 -4.83
CA LYS A 9 8.29 -8.81 -3.61
C LYS A 9 7.36 -8.05 -2.66
N TYR A 10 6.42 -8.77 -2.06
CA TYR A 10 5.47 -8.23 -1.09
C TYR A 10 5.20 -9.24 0.03
N LYS A 11 4.74 -8.75 1.17
CA LYS A 11 4.48 -9.56 2.36
C LYS A 11 2.98 -9.77 2.51
N VAL A 12 2.52 -10.99 2.32
CA VAL A 12 1.13 -11.31 2.61
C VAL A 12 0.90 -11.25 4.12
N GLU A 13 0.13 -10.25 4.55
CA GLU A 13 -0.32 -10.08 5.93
C GLU A 13 -1.69 -10.75 6.12
N HIS A 14 -2.62 -10.53 5.18
CA HIS A 14 -3.97 -11.07 5.26
C HIS A 14 -4.44 -11.65 3.92
N ILE A 15 -5.23 -12.72 3.99
CA ILE A 15 -5.98 -13.26 2.86
C ILE A 15 -7.44 -13.28 3.26
N LEU A 16 -8.29 -12.59 2.50
CA LEU A 16 -9.73 -12.52 2.73
C LEU A 16 -10.42 -13.80 2.24
N ARG A 17 -11.67 -14.00 2.64
CA ARG A 17 -12.45 -15.21 2.29
C ARG A 17 -12.70 -15.38 0.80
N ASP A 18 -12.73 -14.28 0.05
CA ASP A 18 -12.88 -14.25 -1.40
C ASP A 18 -11.54 -14.51 -2.14
N GLY A 19 -10.44 -14.69 -1.41
CA GLY A 19 -9.11 -14.90 -1.98
C GLY A 19 -8.30 -13.61 -2.18
N THR A 20 -8.86 -12.45 -1.84
CA THR A 20 -8.15 -11.16 -1.92
C THR A 20 -6.94 -11.17 -0.99
N VAL A 21 -5.77 -10.86 -1.53
CA VAL A 21 -4.51 -10.82 -0.79
C VAL A 21 -4.22 -9.38 -0.40
N LEU A 22 -4.01 -9.14 0.90
CA LEU A 22 -3.66 -7.83 1.44
C LEU A 22 -2.25 -7.84 2.01
N ASP A 23 -1.55 -6.73 1.78
CA ASP A 23 -0.28 -6.41 2.40
C ASP A 23 -0.41 -5.06 3.15
N SER A 24 0.39 -4.89 4.21
CA SER A 24 0.53 -3.67 4.98
C SER A 24 1.86 -3.00 4.64
N ILE A 25 1.79 -1.85 3.98
CA ILE A 25 2.98 -1.05 3.68
C ILE A 25 2.79 0.36 4.24
N LYS A 26 3.75 0.80 5.06
CA LYS A 26 3.71 2.10 5.74
C LYS A 26 2.38 2.38 6.48
N GLY A 27 1.80 1.34 7.10
CA GLY A 27 0.53 1.45 7.83
C GLY A 27 -0.73 1.41 6.97
N HIS A 28 -0.59 1.28 5.65
CA HIS A 28 -1.72 1.15 4.72
C HIS A 28 -1.92 -0.31 4.31
N MET A 29 -3.16 -0.78 4.44
CA MET A 29 -3.59 -2.07 3.91
C MET A 29 -3.95 -1.94 2.44
N ILE A 30 -3.28 -2.69 1.58
CA ILE A 30 -3.42 -2.62 0.13
C ILE A 30 -3.67 -4.02 -0.41
N GLU A 31 -4.70 -4.14 -1.25
CA GLU A 31 -4.91 -5.33 -2.06
C GLU A 31 -3.77 -5.50 -3.06
N VAL A 32 -3.22 -6.70 -3.20
CA VAL A 32 -2.09 -6.96 -4.11
C VAL A 32 -2.60 -7.59 -5.40
N ASN A 33 -2.81 -6.74 -6.41
CA ASN A 33 -3.21 -7.15 -7.76
C ASN A 33 -2.62 -6.17 -8.81
N GLU A 34 -2.85 -6.44 -10.10
CA GLU A 34 -2.31 -5.60 -11.19
C GLU A 34 -2.85 -4.15 -11.17
N LYS A 35 -4.05 -3.93 -10.63
CA LYS A 35 -4.68 -2.59 -10.56
C LYS A 35 -4.07 -1.72 -9.46
N THR A 36 -3.57 -2.34 -8.40
CA THR A 36 -2.97 -1.67 -7.24
C THR A 36 -1.45 -1.66 -7.30
N GLU A 37 -0.83 -2.35 -8.27
CA GLU A 37 0.62 -2.43 -8.44
C GLU A 37 1.28 -1.04 -8.45
N THR A 38 0.72 -0.09 -9.19
CA THR A 38 1.27 1.28 -9.25
C THR A 38 1.25 1.95 -7.88
N PHE A 39 0.14 1.84 -7.15
CA PHE A 39 0.01 2.44 -5.82
C PHE A 39 0.95 1.76 -4.82
N TYR A 40 1.09 0.44 -4.93
CA TYR A 40 2.01 -0.34 -4.12
C TYR A 40 3.47 0.08 -4.37
N ARG A 41 3.88 0.22 -5.64
CA ARG A 41 5.21 0.73 -6.02
C ARG A 41 5.43 2.17 -5.54
N MET A 42 4.41 3.03 -5.60
CA MET A 42 4.51 4.39 -5.08
C MET A 42 4.82 4.36 -3.58
N LEU A 43 3.98 3.70 -2.78
CA LEU A 43 4.17 3.65 -1.32
C LEU A 43 5.47 2.95 -0.90
N ALA A 44 5.91 1.94 -1.64
CA ALA A 44 7.18 1.26 -1.37
C ALA A 44 8.41 2.16 -1.58
N ASN A 45 8.29 3.16 -2.44
CA ASN A 45 9.39 4.08 -2.77
C ASN A 45 9.27 5.46 -2.12
N LEU A 46 8.15 5.78 -1.45
CA LEU A 46 8.05 7.00 -0.67
C LEU A 46 9.06 6.95 0.48
N ASP A 47 9.70 8.07 0.77
CA ASP A 47 10.39 8.24 2.04
C ASP A 47 9.38 8.60 3.15
N ASP A 48 9.88 8.74 4.38
CA ASP A 48 9.01 9.04 5.52
C ASP A 48 8.54 10.51 5.51
N GLU A 49 9.32 11.42 4.91
CA GLU A 49 8.98 12.84 4.81
C GLU A 49 7.81 13.07 3.83
N GLU A 50 7.85 12.42 2.67
CA GLU A 50 6.78 12.46 1.67
C GLU A 50 5.51 11.79 2.18
N LEU A 51 5.65 10.68 2.93
CA LEU A 51 4.51 10.02 3.57
C LEU A 51 3.82 10.97 4.55
N GLU A 52 4.58 11.59 5.46
CA GLU A 52 4.03 12.57 6.41
C GLU A 52 3.38 13.76 5.70
N ARG A 53 3.96 14.24 4.59
CA ARG A 53 3.39 15.32 3.81
C ARG A 53 2.03 14.93 3.21
N LEU A 54 1.90 13.71 2.69
CA LEU A 54 0.62 13.22 2.16
C LEU A 54 -0.43 13.06 3.25
N GLU A 55 -0.05 12.56 4.43
CA GLU A 55 -0.95 12.46 5.57
C GLU A 55 -1.45 13.85 6.03
N ARG A 56 -0.56 14.85 6.05
CA ARG A 56 -0.92 16.24 6.37
C ARG A 56 -1.90 16.82 5.35
N LEU A 57 -1.63 16.67 4.06
CA LEU A 57 -2.52 17.14 2.98
C LEU A 57 -3.90 16.44 3.01
N GLY A 58 -3.93 15.16 3.36
CA GLY A 58 -5.18 14.41 3.54
C GLY A 58 -6.03 14.97 4.67
N LYS A 59 -5.41 15.26 5.83
CA LYS A 59 -6.09 15.85 7.00
C LYS A 59 -6.63 17.26 6.71
N GLU A 60 -5.90 18.07 5.95
CA GLU A 60 -6.35 19.43 5.57
C GLU A 60 -7.55 19.41 4.61
N LYS A 61 -7.66 18.41 3.73
CA LYS A 61 -8.80 18.28 2.81
C LYS A 61 -10.08 17.79 3.46
N VAL A 62 -10.00 17.03 4.55
CA VAL A 62 -11.19 16.52 5.28
C VAL A 62 -11.81 17.60 6.18
N ASN A 63 -11.05 18.63 6.56
CA ASN A 63 -11.48 19.74 7.41
C ASN A 63 -11.98 20.98 6.63
N LYS A 64 -12.26 20.85 5.33
CA LYS A 64 -12.75 21.94 4.46
C LYS A 64 -14.11 21.61 3.87
#